data_AF-A0AAW0HDW7-F1
#
_entry.id   AF-A0AAW0HDW7-F1
#
_cell.length_a   1.000
_cell.length_b   1.000
_cell.length_c   1.000
_cell.angle_alpha   90.00
_cell.angle_beta   90.00
_cell.angle_gamma   90.00
#
_symmetry.space_group_name_H-M   'P 1'
#
loop_
_entity.id
_entity.type
_entity.pdbx_description
1 polymer ?
#
loop_
_entity_poly.entity_id
_entity_poly.type
_entity_poly.pdbx_seq_one_letter_code
_entity_poly.pdbx_strand_id
1 'polypeptide(L)'
;MVSTVTPFKLNCCYVVNMGLTAALITLVVLSVRKEKLVTECPGPCSPTCPKDWIGFGSQCFHFSEHTNNWASSQNFCMALAAHLALFDSLEE
;
A
#
# COMPACT_ATOMS: atom_id res chain seq x y z
N MET A 1 1.45 54.64 -12.30
CA MET A 1 0.52 53.85 -13.12
C MET A 1 0.09 52.65 -12.29
N VAL A 2 -1.11 52.70 -11.71
CA VAL A 2 -1.68 51.54 -11.01
C VAL A 2 -2.17 50.59 -12.10
N SER A 3 -1.48 49.47 -12.28
CA SER A 3 -1.91 48.42 -13.19
C SER A 3 -3.27 47.94 -12.73
N THR A 4 -4.33 48.35 -13.45
CA THR A 4 -5.70 47.90 -13.23
C THR A 4 -5.78 46.43 -13.58
N VAL A 5 -5.57 45.56 -12.59
CA VAL A 5 -5.91 44.14 -12.70
C VAL A 5 -7.43 44.09 -12.81
N THR A 6 -7.94 43.79 -14.00
CA THR A 6 -9.38 43.66 -14.23
C THR A 6 -9.93 42.55 -13.32
N PRO A 7 -11.18 42.69 -12.81
CA PRO A 7 -11.78 41.69 -11.92
C PRO A 7 -11.80 40.29 -12.56
N PHE A 8 -11.86 40.24 -13.89
CA PHE A 8 -11.74 39.02 -14.70
C PHE A 8 -10.37 38.34 -14.57
N LYS A 9 -9.28 39.11 -14.56
CA LYS A 9 -7.92 38.59 -14.36
C LYS A 9 -7.70 38.13 -12.92
N LEU A 10 -8.29 38.82 -11.95
CA LEU A 10 -8.22 38.41 -10.54
C LEU A 10 -8.97 37.09 -10.29
N ASN A 11 -10.17 36.93 -10.86
CA ASN A 11 -10.94 35.69 -10.77
C ASN A 11 -10.24 34.52 -11.47
N CYS A 12 -9.65 34.77 -12.65
CA CYS A 12 -8.87 33.77 -13.38
C CYS A 12 -7.63 33.33 -12.58
N CYS A 13 -6.87 34.29 -12.04
CA CYS A 13 -5.74 33.98 -11.17
C CYS A 13 -6.17 33.20 -9.93
N TYR A 14 -7.30 33.54 -9.31
CA TYR A 14 -7.82 32.83 -8.15
C TYR A 14 -8.17 31.37 -8.47
N VAL A 15 -8.87 31.12 -9.58
CA VAL A 15 -9.21 29.76 -10.03
C VAL A 15 -7.97 28.93 -10.35
N VAL A 16 -6.98 29.52 -11.04
CA VAL A 16 -5.71 28.84 -11.38
C VAL A 16 -4.93 28.50 -10.10
N ASN A 17 -4.83 29.43 -9.15
CA ASN A 17 -4.15 29.17 -7.88
C ASN A 17 -4.89 28.13 -7.04
N MET A 18 -6.23 28.19 -6.97
CA MET A 18 -7.04 27.19 -6.26
C MET A 18 -6.91 25.79 -6.88
N GLY A 19 -6.83 25.68 -8.21
CA GLY A 19 -6.58 24.41 -8.89
C GLY A 19 -5.19 23.86 -8.59
N LEU A 20 -4.16 24.71 -8.64
CA LEU A 20 -2.78 24.31 -8.35
C LEU A 20 -2.61 23.85 -6.90
N THR A 21 -3.20 24.56 -5.94
CA THR A 21 -3.15 24.17 -4.52
C THR A 21 -3.90 22.87 -4.27
N ALA A 22 -5.10 22.69 -4.84
CA ALA A 22 -5.86 21.44 -4.72
C ALA A 22 -5.11 20.24 -5.33
N ALA A 23 -4.44 20.42 -6.47
CA ALA A 23 -3.64 19.37 -7.10
C ALA A 23 -2.42 18.99 -6.23
N LEU A 24 -1.70 19.96 -5.68
CA LEU A 24 -0.59 19.72 -4.75
C LEU A 24 -1.04 18.99 -3.49
N ILE A 25 -2.15 19.43 -2.87
CA ILE A 25 -2.72 18.76 -1.70
C ILE A 25 -3.10 17.32 -2.04
N THR A 26 -3.72 17.09 -3.20
CA THR A 26 -4.08 15.74 -3.65
C THR A 26 -2.85 14.86 -3.83
N LEU A 27 -1.79 15.37 -4.47
CA LEU A 27 -0.53 14.65 -4.64
C LEU A 27 0.12 14.31 -3.29
N VAL A 28 0.15 15.26 -2.34
CA VAL A 28 0.67 15.02 -0.98
C VAL A 28 -0.17 13.95 -0.27
N VAL A 29 -1.49 14.03 -0.33
CA VAL A 29 -2.39 13.02 0.27
C VAL A 29 -2.18 11.65 -0.38
N LEU A 30 -1.99 11.57 -1.70
CA LEU A 30 -1.67 10.33 -2.40
C LEU A 30 -0.32 9.77 -1.97
N SER A 31 0.71 10.61 -1.82
CA SER A 31 2.03 10.20 -1.30
C SER A 31 1.93 9.66 0.12
N VAL A 32 1.25 10.37 1.02
CA VAL A 32 1.04 9.92 2.42
C VAL A 32 0.19 8.66 2.48
N ARG A 33 -0.85 8.53 1.65
CA ARG A 33 -1.67 7.29 1.56
C ARG A 33 -0.84 6.11 1.04
N LYS A 34 0.11 6.36 0.13
CA LYS A 34 0.99 5.33 -0.41
C LYS A 34 1.99 4.85 0.64
N GLU A 35 2.48 5.75 1.50
CA GLU A 35 3.29 5.41 2.67
C GLU A 35 2.47 4.67 3.74
N LYS A 36 1.21 5.04 3.96
CA LYS A 36 0.36 4.37 4.98
C LYS A 36 -0.05 2.93 4.63
N LEU A 37 0.06 2.53 3.36
CA LEU A 37 -0.11 1.13 2.94
C LEU A 37 1.17 0.30 3.17
N VAL A 38 2.28 0.96 3.50
CA VAL A 38 3.58 0.36 3.83
C VAL A 38 3.84 0.58 5.32
N THR A 39 3.31 -0.33 6.12
CA THR A 39 3.90 -0.79 7.38
C THR A 39 4.41 0.32 8.33
N GLU A 40 3.51 0.84 9.17
CA GLU A 40 3.90 1.53 10.40
C GLU A 40 3.74 0.54 11.57
N CYS A 41 4.84 -0.08 12.01
CA CYS A 41 4.90 -0.82 13.28
C CYS A 41 5.98 -0.20 14.17
N PRO A 42 5.64 0.40 15.33
CA PRO A 42 6.61 0.94 16.28
C PRO A 42 7.20 -0.14 17.22
N GLY A 43 7.43 -1.35 16.71
CA GLY A 43 8.01 -2.51 17.42
C GLY A 43 8.79 -3.41 16.44
N PRO A 44 9.32 -4.59 16.85
CA PRO A 44 9.94 -5.52 15.91
C PRO A 44 8.92 -5.78 14.79
N CYS A 45 9.27 -5.41 13.56
CA CYS A 45 8.33 -5.39 12.44
C CYS A 45 7.90 -6.81 12.11
N SER A 46 6.89 -7.33 12.79
CA SER A 46 6.17 -8.51 12.32
C SER A 46 5.48 -8.13 11.00
N PRO A 47 5.57 -8.98 9.97
CA PRO A 47 4.91 -8.68 8.71
C PRO A 47 3.41 -8.54 8.98
N THR A 48 2.77 -7.54 8.36
CA THR A 48 1.32 -7.36 8.44
C THR A 48 0.66 -8.48 7.64
N CYS A 49 0.56 -9.65 8.24
CA CYS A 49 -0.02 -10.83 7.62
C CYS A 49 -1.56 -10.78 7.68
N PRO A 50 -2.25 -11.46 6.76
CA PRO A 50 -3.68 -11.67 6.88
C PRO A 50 -4.05 -12.32 8.21
N LYS A 51 -5.31 -12.19 8.61
CA LYS A 51 -5.81 -12.81 9.84
C LYS A 51 -5.55 -14.32 9.78
N ASP A 52 -5.08 -14.87 10.90
CA ASP A 52 -4.81 -16.31 11.09
C ASP A 52 -3.59 -16.85 10.29
N TRP A 53 -2.67 -15.96 9.87
CA TRP A 53 -1.39 -16.32 9.24
C TRP A 53 -0.22 -16.12 10.21
N ILE A 54 0.85 -16.89 10.00
CA ILE A 54 2.07 -16.86 10.80
C ILE A 54 3.07 -15.92 10.11
N GLY A 55 3.53 -14.89 10.82
CA GLY A 55 4.57 -13.99 10.32
C GLY A 55 5.95 -14.40 10.80
N PHE A 56 6.90 -14.55 9.89
CA PHE A 56 8.32 -14.75 10.20
C PHE A 56 9.18 -13.90 9.27
N GLY A 57 10.08 -13.09 9.84
CA GLY A 57 10.88 -12.14 9.07
C GLY A 57 10.01 -11.16 8.27
N SER A 58 10.13 -11.19 6.95
CA SER A 58 9.31 -10.38 6.02
C SER A 58 8.23 -11.19 5.28
N GLN A 59 8.05 -12.46 5.66
CA GLN A 59 7.17 -13.40 4.98
C GLN A 59 5.97 -13.81 5.86
N CYS A 60 4.89 -14.20 5.20
CA CYS A 60 3.66 -14.68 5.83
C CYS A 60 3.39 -16.11 5.37
N PHE A 61 3.12 -16.99 6.33
CA PHE A 61 2.91 -18.42 6.12
C PHE A 61 1.52 -18.84 6.58
N HIS A 62 0.91 -19.75 5.83
CA HIS A 62 -0.39 -20.34 6.17
C HIS A 62 -0.31 -21.85 6.04
N PHE A 63 -0.67 -22.55 7.11
CA PHE A 63 -0.80 -24.00 7.10
C PHE A 63 -2.17 -24.41 6.59
N SER A 64 -2.23 -25.21 5.53
CA SER A 64 -3.48 -25.84 5.11
C SER A 64 -3.89 -26.89 6.15
N GLU A 65 -5.12 -26.81 6.65
CA GLU A 65 -5.67 -27.80 7.59
C GLU A 65 -5.80 -29.21 6.97
N HIS A 66 -5.85 -29.28 5.64
CA HIS A 66 -6.07 -30.52 4.89
C HIS A 66 -4.79 -30.98 4.20
N THR A 67 -4.47 -32.27 4.34
CA THR A 67 -3.40 -32.91 3.59
C THR A 67 -3.83 -33.12 2.14
N ASN A 68 -3.06 -32.57 1.21
CA ASN A 68 -3.32 -32.64 -0.22
C ASN A 68 -2.06 -33.05 -0.98
N ASN A 69 -2.23 -33.53 -2.21
CA ASN A 69 -1.09 -33.71 -3.12
C ASN A 69 -0.51 -32.34 -3.52
N TRP A 70 0.73 -32.35 -4.03
CA TRP A 70 1.46 -31.12 -4.35
C TRP A 70 0.69 -30.15 -5.26
N ALA A 71 0.08 -30.66 -6.34
CA ALA A 71 -0.64 -29.82 -7.31
C ALA A 71 -1.90 -29.19 -6.71
N SER A 72 -2.66 -29.95 -5.92
CA SER A 72 -3.83 -29.45 -5.19
C SER A 72 -3.42 -28.42 -4.13
N SER A 73 -2.33 -28.65 -3.41
CA SER A 73 -1.81 -27.69 -2.42
C SER A 73 -1.36 -26.39 -3.07
N GLN A 74 -0.68 -26.47 -4.22
CA GLN A 74 -0.28 -25.28 -4.99
C GLN A 74 -1.51 -24.48 -5.44
N ASN A 75 -2.54 -25.15 -5.98
CA ASN A 75 -3.78 -24.49 -6.38
C ASN A 75 -4.51 -23.84 -5.20
N PHE A 76 -4.52 -24.49 -4.03
CA PHE A 76 -5.08 -23.92 -2.81
C PHE A 76 -4.34 -22.65 -2.37
N CYS A 77 -3.00 -22.67 -2.34
CA CYS A 77 -2.20 -21.48 -2.03
C CYS A 77 -2.46 -20.35 -3.03
N MET A 78 -2.55 -20.65 -4.33
CA MET A 78 -2.85 -19.64 -5.36
C MET A 78 -4.23 -19.01 -5.19
N ALA A 79 -5.23 -19.78 -4.74
CA ALA A 79 -6.57 -19.25 -4.43
C ALA A 79 -6.55 -18.25 -3.25
N LEU A 80 -5.56 -18.35 -2.37
CA LEU A 80 -5.29 -17.40 -1.28
C LEU A 80 -4.33 -16.26 -1.70
N ALA A 81 -4.06 -16.10 -3.00
CA ALA A 81 -3.06 -15.18 -3.54
C ALA A 81 -1.64 -15.39 -2.97
N ALA A 82 -1.30 -16.65 -2.68
CA ALA A 82 0.01 -17.09 -2.19
C ALA A 82 0.58 -18.23 -3.04
N HIS A 83 1.76 -18.72 -2.65
CA HIS A 83 2.41 -19.88 -3.26
C HIS A 83 2.77 -20.90 -2.17
N LEU A 84 3.10 -22.14 -2.58
CA LEU A 84 3.69 -23.09 -1.64
C LEU A 84 4.94 -22.49 -0.99
N ALA A 85 5.08 -22.72 0.32
CA ALA A 85 6.18 -22.19 1.11
C ALA A 85 7.53 -22.63 0.53
N LEU A 86 8.42 -21.67 0.38
CA LEU A 86 9.82 -21.86 0.02
C LEU A 86 10.65 -21.39 1.21
N PHE A 87 11.58 -22.23 1.64
CA PHE A 87 12.46 -21.96 2.76
C PHE A 87 13.82 -21.59 2.20
N ASP A 88 14.25 -20.35 2.42
CA ASP A 88 15.51 -19.82 1.89
C ASP A 88 16.64 -19.90 2.94
N SER A 89 16.31 -20.22 4.19
CA SER A 89 17.27 -20.40 5.28
C SER A 89 16.96 -21.64 6.13
N LEU A 90 17.92 -22.05 6.96
CA LEU A 90 17.74 -23.17 7.90
C LEU A 90 16.89 -22.78 9.13
N GLU A 91 16.81 -21.48 9.43
CA GLU A 91 16.12 -20.98 10.62
C GLU A 91 14.61 -20.81 10.39
N GLU A 92 14.19 -20.70 9.12
CA GLU A 92 12.78 -20.83 8.68
C GLU A 92 12.32 -22.29 8.71
#